data_AF-A0A7W4VTC0-F1
#
_entry.id   AF-A0A7W4VTC0-F1
#
_cell.length_a   1.000
_cell.length_b   1.000
_cell.length_c   1.000
_cell.angle_alpha   90.00
_cell.angle_beta   90.00
_cell.angle_gamma   90.00
#
_symmetry.space_group_name_H-M   'P 1'
#
loop_
_entity.id
_entity.type
_entity.pdbx_description
1 polymer ?
#
loop_
_entity_poly.entity_id
_entity_poly.type
_entity_poly.pdbx_seq_one_letter_code
_entity_poly.pdbx_strand_id
1 'polypeptide(L)'
;MGRRVYRYAGRDWPDPRDTRAWRALRDRVVSEEPTCRLRIVGVCTTVSTTADHIIPVPERPDLAMERTNHRGACASCNRARSNLPDSALVKDSARPAPALEIFRC
;
A
#
# COMPACT_ATOMS: atom_id res chain seq x y z
N MET A 1 18.45 -14.89 -9.72
CA MET A 1 16.97 -14.94 -9.73
C MET A 1 16.47 -14.02 -10.82
N GLY A 2 15.72 -14.53 -11.79
CA GLY A 2 15.15 -13.72 -12.86
C GLY A 2 14.07 -12.78 -12.30
N ARG A 3 14.05 -11.54 -12.79
CA ARG A 3 12.99 -10.56 -12.48
C ARG A 3 11.66 -11.10 -12.97
N ARG A 4 10.62 -11.08 -12.13
CA ARG A 4 9.28 -11.55 -12.51
C ARG A 4 8.71 -10.71 -13.65
N VAL A 5 7.97 -11.32 -14.56
CA VAL A 5 7.31 -10.66 -15.69
C VAL A 5 5.82 -10.96 -15.65
N TYR A 6 4.99 -9.94 -15.89
CA TYR A 6 3.54 -10.02 -15.93
C TYR A 6 3.03 -9.67 -17.32
N ARG A 7 2.14 -10.48 -17.89
CA ARG A 7 1.55 -10.22 -19.21
C ARG A 7 0.20 -9.52 -19.06
N TYR A 8 0.07 -8.33 -19.63
CA TYR A 8 -1.14 -7.50 -19.56
C TYR A 8 -1.31 -6.68 -20.83
N ALA A 9 -2.54 -6.59 -21.33
CA ALA A 9 -2.89 -5.87 -22.56
C ALA A 9 -1.98 -6.22 -23.76
N GLY A 10 -1.66 -7.51 -23.92
CA GLY A 10 -0.84 -8.01 -25.02
C GLY A 10 0.66 -7.69 -24.94
N ARG A 11 1.15 -7.13 -23.83
CA ARG A 11 2.56 -6.80 -23.61
C ARG A 11 3.10 -7.42 -22.32
N ASP A 12 4.41 -7.61 -22.27
CA ASP A 12 5.12 -8.12 -21.11
C ASP A 12 5.68 -6.97 -20.27
N TRP A 13 5.43 -7.03 -18.96
CA TRP A 13 5.79 -6.00 -17.99
C TRP A 13 6.71 -6.55 -16.91
N PRO A 14 7.97 -6.10 -16.84
CA PRO A 14 8.91 -6.57 -15.84
C PRO A 14 8.63 -5.92 -14.47
N ASP A 15 8.50 -6.74 -13.43
CA ASP A 15 8.16 -6.33 -12.06
C ASP A 15 9.10 -5.24 -11.54
N PRO A 16 8.66 -3.99 -11.32
CA PRO A 16 9.56 -2.89 -10.99
C PRO A 16 10.09 -2.91 -9.56
N ARG A 17 9.59 -3.80 -8.69
CA ARG A 17 9.78 -3.70 -7.23
C ARG A 17 11.23 -3.86 -6.75
N ASP A 18 12.13 -4.35 -7.58
CA ASP A 18 13.56 -4.47 -7.26
C ASP A 18 14.43 -3.34 -7.86
N THR A 19 13.81 -2.41 -8.59
CA THR A 19 14.52 -1.34 -9.32
C THR A 19 14.84 -0.12 -8.44
N ARG A 20 15.87 0.63 -8.83
CA ARG A 20 16.18 1.93 -8.19
C ARG A 20 15.04 2.95 -8.36
N ALA A 21 14.40 2.96 -9.54
CA ALA A 21 13.28 3.84 -9.81
C ALA A 21 12.11 3.57 -8.85
N TRP A 22 11.81 2.30 -8.58
CA TRP A 22 10.79 1.94 -7.60
C TRP A 22 11.14 2.39 -6.19
N ARG A 23 12.40 2.22 -5.75
CA ARG A 23 12.84 2.71 -4.43
C ARG A 23 12.64 4.22 -4.30
N ALA A 24 12.97 4.99 -5.34
CA ALA A 24 12.74 6.44 -5.34
C ALA A 24 11.24 6.81 -5.27
N LEU A 25 10.38 6.09 -6.00
CA LEU A 25 8.93 6.29 -5.93
C LEU A 25 8.39 5.94 -4.54
N ARG A 26 8.83 4.83 -3.96
CA ARG A 26 8.49 4.42 -2.59
C ARG A 26 8.86 5.52 -1.59
N ASP A 27 10.07 6.04 -1.66
CA ASP A 27 10.56 7.07 -0.73
C ASP A 27 9.75 8.36 -0.87
N ARG A 28 9.39 8.74 -2.10
CA ARG A 28 8.47 9.85 -2.38
C ARG A 28 7.10 9.64 -1.73
N VAL A 29 6.48 8.46 -1.92
CA VAL A 29 5.17 8.14 -1.34
C VAL A 29 5.21 8.22 0.20
N VAL A 30 6.27 7.70 0.83
CA VAL A 30 6.44 7.75 2.29
C VAL A 30 6.58 9.19 2.78
N SER A 31 7.32 10.03 2.05
CA SER A 31 7.48 11.45 2.38
C SER A 31 6.17 12.23 2.24
N GLU A 32 5.37 11.94 1.21
CA GLU A 32 4.09 12.63 0.97
C GLU A 32 2.97 12.11 1.89
N GLU A 33 3.03 10.83 2.27
CA GLU A 33 2.04 10.17 3.11
C GLU A 33 2.71 9.48 4.31
N PRO A 34 3.13 10.24 5.34
CA PRO A 34 3.88 9.71 6.48
C PRO A 34 3.03 8.83 7.41
N THR A 35 1.71 8.82 7.24
CA THR A 35 0.78 7.99 8.01
C THR A 35 0.28 6.81 7.17
N CYS A 36 0.31 5.61 7.74
CA CYS A 36 -0.19 4.38 7.12
C CYS A 36 -1.69 4.50 6.78
N ARG A 37 -2.02 4.46 5.50
CA ARG A 37 -3.40 4.52 4.98
C ARG A 37 -4.17 3.22 5.13
N LEU A 38 -3.47 2.09 5.26
CA LEU A 38 -4.09 0.77 5.35
C LEU A 38 -4.86 0.54 6.65
N ARG A 39 -4.31 1.00 7.78
CA ARG A 39 -4.94 0.92 9.12
C ARG A 39 -5.54 -0.47 9.45
N ILE A 40 -4.88 -1.55 9.04
CA ILE A 40 -5.37 -2.93 9.28
C ILE A 40 -5.31 -3.22 10.78
N VAL A 41 -6.43 -3.64 11.35
CA VAL A 41 -6.57 -3.93 12.78
C VAL A 41 -5.59 -5.03 13.21
N GLY A 42 -4.98 -4.85 14.39
CA GLY A 42 -4.09 -5.84 15.01
C GLY A 42 -2.65 -5.86 14.49
N VAL A 43 -2.34 -5.19 13.37
CA VAL A 43 -0.98 -5.20 12.79
C VAL A 43 -0.42 -3.81 12.43
N CYS A 44 -1.26 -2.77 12.42
CA CYS A 44 -0.84 -1.44 11.99
C CYS A 44 0.08 -0.75 13.00
N THR A 45 1.22 -0.23 12.54
CA THR A 45 2.14 0.58 13.35
C THR A 45 1.92 2.09 13.20
N THR A 46 0.87 2.49 12.48
CA THR A 46 0.49 3.88 12.17
C THR A 46 1.45 4.68 11.27
N VAL A 47 2.75 4.44 11.34
CA VAL A 47 3.78 5.14 10.55
C VAL A 47 3.95 4.48 9.18
N SER A 48 3.94 5.28 8.12
CA SER A 48 4.23 4.83 6.76
C SER A 48 5.74 4.56 6.61
N THR A 49 6.08 3.38 6.11
CA THR A 49 7.48 2.96 5.89
C THR A 49 7.69 2.36 4.50
N THR A 50 6.63 2.22 3.71
CA THR A 50 6.65 1.70 2.35
C THR A 50 5.48 2.26 1.55
N ALA A 51 5.52 2.08 0.23
CA ALA A 51 4.39 2.30 -0.66
C ALA A 51 3.64 0.98 -0.89
N ASP A 52 2.32 1.02 -0.74
CA ASP A 52 1.39 -0.06 -1.08
C ASP A 52 0.77 0.21 -2.45
N HIS A 53 0.74 -0.82 -3.31
CA HIS A 53 0.06 -0.77 -4.61
C HIS A 53 -1.45 -0.87 -4.42
N ILE A 54 -2.21 0.18 -4.76
CA ILE A 54 -3.68 0.19 -4.63
C ILE A 54 -4.28 -0.94 -5.49
N ILE A 55 -3.87 -1.03 -6.74
CA ILE A 55 -4.15 -2.16 -7.62
C ILE A 55 -2.89 -3.04 -7.70
N PRO A 56 -2.95 -4.33 -7.31
CA PRO A 56 -1.79 -5.20 -7.29
C PRO A 56 -1.06 -5.31 -8.64
N VAL A 57 0.27 -5.40 -8.61
CA VAL A 57 1.11 -5.57 -9.81
C VAL A 57 0.68 -6.76 -10.69
N PRO A 58 0.27 -7.93 -10.15
CA PRO A 58 -0.23 -9.02 -10.99
C PRO A 58 -1.49 -8.68 -11.81
N GLU A 59 -2.31 -7.72 -11.36
CA GLU A 59 -3.56 -7.33 -12.02
C GLU A 59 -3.36 -6.17 -13.00
N ARG A 60 -2.59 -5.14 -12.60
CA ARG A 60 -2.31 -3.94 -13.40
C ARG A 60 -0.81 -3.59 -13.37
N PRO A 61 0.03 -4.40 -14.04
CA PRO A 61 1.47 -4.16 -14.04
C PRO A 61 1.87 -2.89 -14.81
N ASP A 62 1.00 -2.41 -15.71
CA ASP A 62 1.11 -1.13 -16.40
C ASP A 62 1.02 0.08 -15.45
N LEU A 63 0.33 -0.07 -14.32
CA LEU A 63 0.20 0.97 -13.29
C LEU A 63 1.25 0.84 -12.17
N ALA A 64 2.19 -0.10 -12.27
CA ALA A 64 3.09 -0.44 -11.17
C ALA A 64 4.07 0.68 -10.78
N MET A 65 4.28 1.68 -11.66
CA MET A 65 5.12 2.86 -11.43
C MET A 65 4.32 4.17 -11.38
N GLU A 66 3.00 4.11 -11.49
CA GLU A 66 2.15 5.30 -11.48
C GLU A 66 1.91 5.77 -10.04
N ARG A 67 2.29 7.00 -9.71
CA ARG A 67 2.14 7.52 -8.33
C ARG A 67 0.71 7.42 -7.80
N THR A 68 -0.28 7.58 -8.67
CA THR A 68 -1.72 7.46 -8.34
C THR A 68 -2.14 6.06 -7.93
N ASN A 69 -1.37 5.02 -8.28
CA ASN A 69 -1.59 3.64 -7.86
C ASN A 69 -0.86 3.29 -6.55
N HIS A 70 -0.37 4.29 -5.81
CA HIS A 70 0.37 4.10 -4.57
C HIS A 70 -0.21 4.90 -3.41
N ARG A 71 -0.05 4.36 -2.20
CA ARG A 71 -0.36 5.04 -0.95
C ARG A 71 0.63 4.69 0.14
N GLY A 72 0.75 5.55 1.15
CA GLY A 72 1.63 5.31 2.29
C GLY A 72 1.13 4.14 3.14
N ALA A 73 2.02 3.22 3.50
CA ALA A 73 1.70 2.07 4.33
C ALA A 73 2.87 1.68 5.25
N CYS A 74 2.55 1.16 6.45
CA CYS A 74 3.56 0.47 7.25
C CYS A 74 3.88 -0.90 6.64
N ALA A 75 5.10 -1.38 6.83
CA ALA A 75 5.53 -2.68 6.32
C ALA A 75 4.63 -3.84 6.79
N SER A 76 4.17 -3.81 8.05
CA SER A 76 3.27 -4.82 8.62
C SER A 76 1.92 -4.88 7.91
N CYS A 77 1.28 -3.73 7.65
CA CYS A 77 0.02 -3.69 6.90
C CYS A 77 0.22 -4.09 5.44
N ASN A 78 1.28 -3.62 4.78
CA ASN A 78 1.55 -3.97 3.38
C ASN A 78 1.72 -5.48 3.21
N ARG A 79 2.45 -6.13 4.14
CA ARG A 79 2.60 -7.58 4.18
C ARG A 79 1.27 -8.30 4.44
N ALA A 80 0.48 -7.82 5.40
CA ALA A 80 -0.81 -8.42 5.75
C ALA A 80 -1.85 -8.30 4.62
N ARG A 81 -1.85 -7.17 3.90
CA ARG A 81 -2.73 -6.96 2.74
C ARG A 81 -2.38 -7.92 1.59
N SER A 82 -1.09 -8.10 1.30
CA SER A 82 -0.67 -8.88 0.13
C SER A 82 -1.35 -8.35 -1.15
N ASN A 83 -2.04 -9.19 -1.92
CA ASN A 83 -2.83 -8.80 -3.09
C ASN A 83 -4.33 -8.69 -2.79
N LEU A 84 -4.75 -8.66 -1.52
CA LEU A 84 -6.16 -8.56 -1.18
C LEU A 84 -6.73 -7.18 -1.59
N PRO A 85 -7.95 -7.14 -2.15
CA PRO A 85 -8.63 -5.88 -2.42
C PRO A 85 -8.99 -5.18 -1.11
N ASP A 86 -9.16 -3.87 -1.18
CA ASP A 86 -9.49 -3.04 -0.02
C ASP A 86 -10.77 -3.44 0.70
N SER A 87 -11.75 -3.97 -0.04
CA SER A 87 -13.02 -4.46 0.49
C SER A 87 -12.87 -5.67 1.41
N ALA A 88 -11.76 -6.41 1.31
CA ALA A 88 -11.46 -7.55 2.18
C ALA A 88 -10.72 -7.17 3.46
N LEU A 89 -10.34 -5.89 3.64
CA LEU A 89 -9.53 -5.44 4.76
C LEU A 89 -10.41 -4.98 5.94
N VAL A 90 -10.15 -5.53 7.12
CA VAL A 90 -10.71 -5.02 8.38
C VAL A 90 -9.86 -3.84 8.85
N LYS A 91 -10.37 -2.62 8.66
CA LYS A 91 -9.67 -1.37 8.99
C LYS A 91 -10.16 -0.78 10.32
N ASP A 92 -9.27 -0.11 11.04
CA ASP A 92 -9.53 0.54 12.34
C ASP A 92 -10.44 1.78 12.24
N SER A 93 -10.91 2.13 11.04
CA SER A 93 -11.90 3.19 10.80
C SER A 93 -13.26 2.95 11.50
N ALA A 94 -13.43 1.82 12.17
CA ALA A 94 -14.60 1.48 12.96
C ALA A 94 -14.53 1.94 14.44
N ARG A 95 -13.37 2.43 14.93
CA ARG A 95 -13.27 2.94 16.30
C ARG A 95 -13.37 4.47 16.33
N PRO A 96 -14.39 5.07 16.95
CA PRO A 96 -14.33 6.49 17.26
C PRO A 96 -13.09 6.75 18.12
N ALA A 97 -12.46 7.92 17.92
CA ALA A 97 -11.34 8.31 18.77
C ALA A 97 -11.81 8.29 20.24
N PRO A 98 -11.06 7.67 21.18
CA PRO A 98 -11.46 7.62 22.58
C PRO A 98 -11.66 9.03 23.17
N ALA A 99 -10.98 10.03 22.62
CA ALA A 99 -11.15 11.44 22.99
C ALA A 99 -12.57 11.99 22.72
N LEU A 100 -13.31 11.44 21.75
CA LEU A 100 -14.70 11.83 21.49
C LEU A 100 -15.70 11.20 22.48
N GLU A 101 -15.28 10.20 23.26
CA GLU A 101 -16.13 9.62 24.32
C GLU A 101 -16.20 10.51 25.56
N ILE A 102 -15.19 11.35 25.79
CA ILE A 102 -15.12 12.29 26.93
C ILE A 102 -16.20 13.39 26.82
N PHE A 103 -16.66 13.71 25.60
CA PHE A 103 -17.65 14.76 25.33
C PHE A 103 -19.09 14.24 25.20
N ARG A 104 -19.35 12.98 25.57
CA ARG A 104 -20.68 12.35 25.50
C ARG A 104 -21.44 12.34 26.84
N CYS A 105 -21.04 13.18 27.80
CA CYS A 105 -21.80 13.42 29.03
C CYS A 105 -23.09 14.21 28.76
#